data_AF-A0A7V2XTI5-F1
#
_entry.id   AF-A0A7V2XTI5-F1
#
_cell.length_a   1.000
_cell.length_b   1.000
_cell.length_c   1.000
_cell.angle_alpha   90.00
_cell.angle_beta   90.00
_cell.angle_gamma   90.00
#
_symmetry.space_group_name_H-M   'P 1'
#
loop_
_entity.id
_entity.type
_entity.pdbx_description
1 polymer ?
#
loop_
_entity_poly.entity_id
_entity_poly.type
_entity_poly.pdbx_seq_one_letter_code
_entity_poly.pdbx_strand_id
1 'polypeptide(L)'
;MPWGPDPASLFVDSTRARRHDVPAALAAPFAGRRTALRRPGPVAGLETQLPTWHVGQGGAGAGRKARARPRAPFTAADPMGLADLLRGLFGRSGPEPDRGAGIDELARRLGVSVEALQATPVAYRSFTIPKRSGRGERRIDAPEPALKALQRRILRRLLGRLKAHPAATGFERCHSIATNALCHTGQAVVLRMDIRDFFPSTREARVHRYFQKIGWNRDASGLLTRLCTYRGGLPQGAPTSPRLSNLVNVLLDTRLEALAKSIGAAYTRYADDLVFSFAKDERVSIHAAIQTTKTILEDEGYALHQDRKLQIMRRHERQRVTGLVVNDGVRLPRETRRRLRAVEHHLRTGRPATLTAAQLAGWEALRSMIDRQVDAARGGGGAGEGRGV
;
A
#
# COMPACT_ATOMS: atom_id res chain seq x y z
N MET A 1 6.70 8.41 -30.15
CA MET A 1 6.62 8.36 -28.67
C MET A 1 6.22 6.95 -28.23
N PRO A 2 7.17 6.07 -27.86
CA PRO A 2 6.83 4.75 -27.32
C PRO A 2 6.41 4.88 -25.84
N TRP A 3 5.17 4.49 -25.53
CA TRP A 3 4.61 4.59 -24.18
C TRP A 3 4.94 3.34 -23.36
N GLY A 4 5.30 3.54 -22.09
CA GLY A 4 5.95 2.55 -21.23
C GLY A 4 5.21 1.22 -20.97
N PRO A 5 5.90 0.25 -20.33
CA PRO A 5 5.56 -1.17 -20.41
C PRO A 5 4.32 -1.62 -19.63
N ASP A 6 3.95 -2.84 -19.96
CA ASP A 6 2.83 -3.67 -19.53
C ASP A 6 2.59 -3.74 -18.01
N PRO A 7 1.34 -3.56 -17.51
CA PRO A 7 1.00 -3.80 -16.10
C PRO A 7 1.10 -5.27 -15.65
N ALA A 8 1.28 -6.26 -16.53
CA ALA A 8 1.68 -7.60 -16.10
C ALA A 8 3.02 -7.60 -15.32
N SER A 9 3.84 -6.56 -15.46
CA SER A 9 5.02 -6.32 -14.61
C SER A 9 4.70 -6.13 -13.11
N LEU A 10 3.43 -5.95 -12.72
CA LEU A 10 2.97 -5.97 -11.33
C LEU A 10 2.74 -7.40 -10.80
N PHE A 11 2.75 -8.42 -11.66
CA PHE A 11 2.57 -9.83 -11.32
C PHE A 11 3.72 -10.67 -11.88
N VAL A 12 4.91 -10.52 -11.28
CA VAL A 12 5.97 -11.54 -11.43
C VAL A 12 5.59 -12.74 -10.57
N ASP A 13 4.76 -13.61 -11.15
CA ASP A 13 4.50 -14.92 -10.57
C ASP A 13 5.78 -15.77 -10.54
N SER A 14 5.96 -16.53 -9.47
CA SER A 14 7.23 -17.16 -9.12
C SER A 14 7.35 -18.61 -9.61
N THR A 15 6.79 -18.91 -10.78
CA THR A 15 6.67 -20.28 -11.33
C THR A 15 6.84 -20.37 -12.85
N ARG A 16 8.07 -20.18 -13.35
CA ARG A 16 8.69 -21.04 -14.38
C ARG A 16 10.11 -20.56 -14.69
N ALA A 17 11.10 -21.40 -14.38
CA ALA A 17 12.43 -21.29 -14.95
C ALA A 17 12.50 -22.21 -16.18
N ARG A 18 12.86 -21.67 -17.34
CA ARG A 18 13.52 -22.42 -18.42
C ARG A 18 14.66 -21.55 -18.98
N ARG A 19 15.75 -22.22 -19.35
CA ARG A 19 16.99 -21.65 -19.87
C ARG A 19 16.79 -21.17 -21.31
N HIS A 20 17.58 -20.20 -21.76
CA HIS A 20 18.23 -20.13 -23.07
C HIS A 20 19.04 -18.83 -23.18
N ASP A 21 19.94 -18.79 -24.16
CA ASP A 21 21.12 -17.91 -24.25
C ASP A 21 21.15 -17.31 -25.70
N VAL A 22 22.08 -16.49 -26.22
CA VAL A 22 23.49 -16.27 -25.87
C VAL A 22 23.85 -14.78 -25.68
N PRO A 23 24.06 -13.91 -26.70
CA PRO A 23 25.23 -13.03 -26.60
C PRO A 23 24.94 -11.52 -26.47
N ALA A 24 25.96 -10.84 -25.96
CA ALA A 24 26.11 -9.38 -26.06
C ALA A 24 26.72 -8.96 -27.41
N ALA A 25 26.38 -7.76 -27.90
CA ALA A 25 27.20 -7.00 -28.84
C ALA A 25 26.85 -5.49 -28.88
N LEU A 26 27.86 -4.69 -29.19
CA LEU A 26 27.84 -3.29 -29.65
C LEU A 26 27.45 -2.17 -28.65
N ALA A 27 28.49 -1.54 -28.11
CA ALA A 27 28.48 -0.18 -27.59
C ALA A 27 28.92 0.83 -28.66
N ALA A 28 28.38 2.06 -28.62
CA ALA A 28 29.07 3.30 -28.98
C ALA A 28 28.23 4.53 -28.56
N PRO A 29 28.85 5.68 -28.21
CA PRO A 29 28.16 6.78 -27.50
C PRO A 29 27.75 7.96 -28.41
N PHE A 30 26.88 8.82 -27.90
CA PHE A 30 26.73 10.20 -28.42
C PHE A 30 26.84 11.22 -27.28
N ALA A 31 27.84 12.10 -27.39
CA ALA A 31 28.04 13.22 -26.47
C ALA A 31 27.19 14.43 -26.89
N GLY A 32 26.67 15.20 -25.93
CA GLY A 32 25.67 16.23 -26.21
C GLY A 32 25.48 17.32 -25.15
N ARG A 33 26.54 18.11 -24.91
CA ARG A 33 26.54 19.48 -24.36
C ARG A 33 25.79 19.76 -23.04
N ARG A 34 26.58 20.09 -22.00
CA ARG A 34 26.12 20.84 -20.82
C ARG A 34 25.79 22.28 -21.21
N THR A 35 24.69 22.82 -20.69
CA THR A 35 24.50 24.27 -20.49
C THR A 35 24.05 24.51 -19.05
N ALA A 36 24.79 25.35 -18.33
CA ALA A 36 24.49 25.72 -16.95
C ALA A 36 23.62 26.98 -16.93
N LEU A 37 22.56 26.99 -16.11
CA LEU A 37 21.80 28.22 -15.83
C LEU A 37 21.56 28.39 -14.32
N ARG A 38 21.96 29.59 -13.89
CA ARG A 38 22.04 30.21 -12.56
C ARG A 38 21.00 29.82 -11.51
N ARG A 39 21.48 29.75 -10.26
CA ARG A 39 20.69 29.98 -9.03
C ARG A 39 20.38 31.48 -8.83
N PRO A 40 19.23 31.84 -8.25
CA PRO A 40 19.06 33.00 -7.39
C PRO A 40 19.29 32.63 -5.91
N GLY A 41 19.65 33.62 -5.09
CA GLY A 41 19.88 33.49 -3.65
C GLY A 41 18.61 33.56 -2.79
N PRO A 42 18.76 33.62 -1.45
CA PRO A 42 17.65 33.52 -0.50
C PRO A 42 16.90 34.85 -0.32
N VAL A 43 15.63 34.76 0.07
CA VAL A 43 14.87 35.87 0.65
C VAL A 43 14.46 35.46 2.06
N ALA A 44 14.72 36.33 3.03
CA ALA A 44 14.52 36.09 4.44
C ALA A 44 13.14 36.56 4.93
N GLY A 45 12.73 36.05 6.09
CA GLY A 45 11.91 36.76 7.07
C GLY A 45 10.49 37.15 6.69
N LEU A 46 9.51 36.47 7.30
CA LEU A 46 8.32 37.12 7.83
C LEU A 46 7.65 36.21 8.86
N GLU A 47 7.89 36.50 10.13
CA GLU A 47 7.10 35.97 11.23
C GLU A 47 5.65 36.44 11.07
N THR A 48 4.70 35.54 11.28
CA THR A 48 3.29 35.92 11.47
C THR A 48 2.70 35.12 12.61
N GLN A 49 2.01 35.83 13.50
CA GLN A 49 1.62 35.37 14.83
C GLN A 49 0.43 34.42 14.77
N LEU A 50 0.39 33.45 15.69
CA LEU A 50 -0.75 32.54 15.88
C LEU A 50 -1.83 33.22 16.74
N PRO A 51 -3.07 33.37 16.27
CA PRO A 51 -4.18 33.78 17.13
C PRO A 51 -4.74 32.57 17.90
N THR A 52 -4.58 32.60 19.22
CA THR A 52 -5.32 31.75 20.16
C THR A 52 -6.81 32.10 20.14
N TRP A 53 -7.69 31.10 20.10
CA TRP A 53 -9.14 31.32 20.25
C TRP A 53 -9.71 30.58 21.45
N HIS A 54 -10.37 31.33 22.32
CA HIS A 54 -11.09 30.82 23.48
C HIS A 54 -12.42 30.16 23.09
N VAL A 55 -12.86 29.22 23.93
CA VAL A 55 -14.13 28.51 23.79
C VAL A 55 -15.30 29.42 24.21
N GLY A 56 -16.20 29.72 23.27
CA GLY A 56 -17.49 30.37 23.53
C GLY A 56 -18.64 29.36 23.49
N GLN A 57 -19.50 29.35 24.51
CA GLN A 57 -20.64 28.43 24.62
C GLN A 57 -21.94 29.01 24.01
N GLY A 58 -22.80 28.11 23.52
CA GLY A 58 -24.26 28.22 23.70
C GLY A 58 -25.06 29.06 22.70
N GLY A 59 -26.12 28.47 22.14
CA GLY A 59 -27.12 29.18 21.34
C GLY A 59 -27.95 28.24 20.46
N ALA A 60 -29.14 27.84 20.91
CA ALA A 60 -29.98 26.86 20.21
C ALA A 60 -30.91 27.50 19.17
N GLY A 61 -31.21 26.77 18.08
CA GLY A 61 -32.20 27.16 17.07
C GLY A 61 -32.82 25.93 16.41
N ALA A 62 -34.07 25.62 16.72
CA ALA A 62 -34.76 24.43 16.22
C ALA A 62 -35.45 24.68 14.87
N GLY A 63 -35.26 23.75 13.92
CA GLY A 63 -35.94 23.78 12.62
C GLY A 63 -36.18 22.38 12.07
N ARG A 64 -37.43 21.90 12.11
CA ARG A 64 -37.82 20.57 11.62
C ARG A 64 -37.84 20.53 10.08
N LYS A 65 -37.08 19.62 9.46
CA LYS A 65 -37.31 19.17 8.07
C LYS A 65 -37.17 17.64 7.96
N ALA A 66 -37.87 17.06 6.98
CA ALA A 66 -38.20 15.64 6.93
C ALA A 66 -36.98 14.70 6.92
N ARG A 67 -37.03 13.65 7.76
CA ARG A 67 -36.05 12.56 7.76
C ARG A 67 -36.35 11.57 6.64
N ALA A 68 -35.64 11.67 5.51
CA ALA A 68 -35.35 10.48 4.73
C ALA A 68 -34.52 9.52 5.62
N ARG A 69 -34.94 8.26 5.76
CA ARG A 69 -34.20 7.28 6.57
C ARG A 69 -32.82 7.04 5.93
N PRO A 70 -31.69 7.38 6.58
CA PRO A 70 -30.41 6.86 6.13
C PRO A 70 -30.45 5.34 6.32
N ARG A 71 -29.97 4.57 5.33
CA ARG A 71 -29.68 3.14 5.54
C ARG A 71 -28.73 3.05 6.73
N ALA A 72 -29.06 2.18 7.69
CA ALA A 72 -28.27 2.02 8.89
C ALA A 72 -26.81 1.73 8.52
N PRO A 73 -25.81 2.40 9.14
CA PRO A 73 -24.45 1.92 9.07
C PRO A 73 -24.45 0.50 9.66
N PHE A 74 -23.83 -0.44 8.97
CA PHE A 74 -23.67 -1.81 9.44
C PHE A 74 -23.04 -1.77 10.84
N THR A 75 -23.82 -2.11 11.86
CA THR A 75 -23.39 -2.06 13.25
C THR A 75 -22.38 -3.17 13.49
N ALA A 76 -21.10 -2.83 13.33
CA ALA A 76 -20.00 -3.69 13.72
C ALA A 76 -19.97 -3.83 15.25
N ALA A 77 -20.74 -4.79 15.78
CA ALA A 77 -20.39 -5.45 17.03
C ALA A 77 -18.93 -5.91 16.91
N ASP A 78 -18.06 -5.59 17.89
CA ASP A 78 -16.59 -5.73 17.82
C ASP A 78 -16.17 -7.09 17.23
N PRO A 79 -15.89 -7.17 15.91
CA PRO A 79 -15.70 -8.44 15.22
C PRO A 79 -14.23 -8.83 15.18
N MET A 80 -13.39 -8.06 15.87
CA MET A 80 -11.94 -8.07 15.78
C MET A 80 -11.29 -8.44 17.11
N GLY A 81 -12.04 -8.35 18.23
CA GLY A 81 -11.45 -8.25 19.55
C GLY A 81 -10.43 -7.11 19.55
N LEU A 82 -10.80 -5.92 19.05
CA LEU A 82 -9.83 -4.82 18.93
C LEU A 82 -9.29 -4.44 20.31
N ALA A 83 -10.12 -4.54 21.35
CA ALA A 83 -9.68 -4.42 22.74
C ALA A 83 -8.67 -5.50 23.15
N ASP A 84 -8.73 -6.71 22.59
CA ASP A 84 -7.80 -7.82 22.90
C ASP A 84 -6.54 -7.80 22.02
N LEU A 85 -6.65 -7.31 20.79
CA LEU A 85 -5.51 -6.92 19.98
C LEU A 85 -4.75 -5.79 20.68
N LEU A 86 -5.44 -4.75 21.15
CA LEU A 86 -4.82 -3.64 21.89
C LEU A 86 -4.30 -4.10 23.28
N ARG A 87 -5.01 -4.95 24.03
CA ARG A 87 -4.46 -5.56 25.26
C ARG A 87 -3.27 -6.49 24.98
N GLY A 88 -3.24 -7.20 23.86
CA GLY A 88 -2.08 -7.97 23.42
C GLY A 88 -0.92 -7.11 22.90
N LEU A 89 -1.21 -5.93 22.34
CA LEU A 89 -0.23 -4.98 21.79
C LEU A 89 0.28 -3.94 22.80
N PHE A 90 -0.46 -3.66 23.88
CA PHE A 90 -0.18 -2.59 24.85
C PHE A 90 -0.45 -2.97 26.31
N GLY A 91 -1.25 -4.01 26.58
CA GLY A 91 -1.66 -4.45 27.91
C GLY A 91 -0.77 -5.53 28.54
N ARG A 92 0.35 -5.88 27.90
CA ARG A 92 1.46 -6.57 28.57
C ARG A 92 2.61 -5.58 28.71
N SER A 93 3.12 -5.45 29.94
CA SER A 93 4.50 -5.04 30.16
C SER A 93 5.37 -5.82 29.16
N GLY A 94 6.19 -5.10 28.39
CA GLY A 94 6.90 -5.68 27.25
C GLY A 94 7.67 -6.94 27.67
N PRO A 95 7.73 -7.98 26.82
CA PRO A 95 8.39 -9.22 27.20
C PRO A 95 9.81 -8.92 27.69
N GLU A 96 10.15 -9.42 28.89
CA GLU A 96 11.51 -9.33 29.41
C GLU A 96 12.48 -9.80 28.31
N PRO A 97 13.58 -9.06 28.06
CA PRO A 97 14.29 -9.08 26.77
C PRO A 97 14.93 -10.42 26.36
N ASP A 98 14.78 -11.47 27.17
CA ASP A 98 15.37 -12.80 26.97
C ASP A 98 14.42 -14.00 27.18
N ARG A 99 13.12 -13.81 27.51
CA ARG A 99 12.16 -14.94 27.60
C ARG A 99 11.51 -15.34 26.27
N GLY A 100 11.99 -14.76 25.15
CA GLY A 100 11.46 -15.04 23.81
C GLY A 100 12.05 -16.31 23.20
N ALA A 101 11.48 -16.75 22.08
CA ALA A 101 12.07 -17.80 21.25
C ALA A 101 13.47 -17.39 20.78
N GLY A 102 14.46 -18.27 20.98
CA GLY A 102 15.86 -18.07 20.59
C GLY A 102 16.18 -18.45 19.15
N ILE A 103 17.48 -18.45 18.81
CA ILE A 103 17.97 -18.77 17.46
C ILE A 103 17.72 -20.24 17.09
N ASP A 104 17.78 -21.17 18.03
CA ASP A 104 17.52 -22.60 17.79
C ASP A 104 16.08 -22.85 17.34
N GLU A 105 15.12 -22.22 18.01
CA GLU A 105 13.71 -22.26 17.65
C GLU A 105 13.46 -21.60 16.27
N LEU A 106 14.19 -20.53 15.97
CA LEU A 106 14.16 -19.89 14.65
C LEU A 106 14.69 -20.82 13.55
N ALA A 107 15.86 -21.43 13.76
CA ALA A 107 16.49 -22.37 12.84
C ALA A 107 15.59 -23.60 12.60
N ARG A 108 15.06 -24.19 13.68
CA ARG A 108 14.08 -25.29 13.65
C ARG A 108 12.83 -24.93 12.85
N ARG A 109 12.20 -23.77 13.10
CA ARG A 109 11.04 -23.32 12.32
C ARG A 109 11.39 -23.09 10.85
N LEU A 110 12.57 -22.58 10.53
CA LEU A 110 13.00 -22.33 9.14
C LEU A 110 13.51 -23.59 8.41
N GLY A 111 13.80 -24.67 9.13
CA GLY A 111 14.32 -25.92 8.58
C GLY A 111 15.74 -25.76 8.04
N VAL A 112 16.60 -25.09 8.80
CA VAL A 112 18.03 -24.86 8.54
C VAL A 112 18.79 -25.09 9.84
N SER A 113 20.11 -25.32 9.79
CA SER A 113 20.94 -25.33 10.99
C SER A 113 21.19 -23.90 11.50
N VAL A 114 21.63 -23.76 12.74
CA VAL A 114 21.95 -22.46 13.37
C VAL A 114 23.13 -21.80 12.65
N GLU A 115 24.16 -22.58 12.32
CA GLU A 115 25.37 -22.13 11.64
C GLU A 115 25.02 -21.62 10.24
N ALA A 116 24.23 -22.38 9.47
CA ALA A 116 23.79 -21.97 8.14
C ALA A 116 22.93 -20.70 8.17
N LEU A 117 22.10 -20.53 9.19
CA LEU A 117 21.28 -19.34 9.39
C LEU A 117 22.13 -18.11 9.74
N GLN A 118 23.09 -18.27 10.66
CA GLN A 118 23.99 -17.19 11.10
C GLN A 118 25.00 -16.80 10.02
N ALA A 119 25.53 -17.77 9.27
CA ALA A 119 26.49 -17.57 8.19
C ALA A 119 25.86 -17.10 6.86
N THR A 120 24.52 -17.02 6.75
CA THR A 120 23.87 -16.56 5.51
C THR A 120 24.27 -15.11 5.18
N PRO A 121 24.93 -14.85 4.05
CA PRO A 121 25.39 -13.51 3.68
C PRO A 121 24.22 -12.61 3.28
N VAL A 122 24.22 -11.36 3.78
CA VAL A 122 23.20 -10.35 3.47
C VAL A 122 23.58 -9.61 2.18
N ALA A 123 23.49 -10.33 1.06
CA ALA A 123 23.85 -9.83 -0.26
C ALA A 123 22.63 -9.35 -1.07
N TYR A 124 22.76 -8.16 -1.67
CA TYR A 124 21.74 -7.53 -2.51
C TYR A 124 22.37 -6.95 -3.78
N ARG A 125 21.71 -7.14 -4.92
CA ARG A 125 21.99 -6.46 -6.18
C ARG A 125 21.10 -5.23 -6.32
N SER A 126 21.69 -4.04 -6.17
CA SER A 126 21.02 -2.77 -6.44
C SER A 126 21.00 -2.47 -7.94
N PHE A 127 19.86 -2.03 -8.46
CA PHE A 127 19.71 -1.45 -9.80
C PHE A 127 18.57 -0.44 -9.81
N THR A 128 18.43 0.37 -10.88
CA THR A 128 17.34 1.33 -11.00
C THR A 128 16.39 0.99 -12.15
N ILE A 129 15.12 1.37 -11.99
CA ILE A 129 14.07 1.27 -13.00
C ILE A 129 13.41 2.65 -13.13
N PRO A 130 13.12 3.16 -14.36
CA PRO A 130 12.37 4.39 -14.54
C PRO A 130 11.01 4.35 -13.81
N LYS A 131 10.66 5.41 -13.07
CA LYS A 131 9.31 5.52 -12.48
C LYS A 131 8.26 5.59 -13.59
N ARG A 132 7.08 4.99 -13.39
CA ARG A 132 5.96 4.96 -14.36
C ARG A 132 5.51 6.35 -14.85
N SER A 133 5.77 7.40 -14.08
CA SER A 133 5.55 8.81 -14.43
C SER A 133 6.51 9.34 -15.51
N GLY A 134 7.53 8.58 -15.91
CA GLY A 134 8.62 9.06 -16.79
C GLY A 134 9.58 10.03 -16.12
N ARG A 135 9.41 10.32 -14.82
CA ARG A 135 10.25 11.26 -14.06
C ARG A 135 10.85 10.58 -12.83
N GLY A 136 12.17 10.57 -12.78
CA GLY A 136 12.96 9.97 -11.70
C GLY A 136 13.01 8.44 -11.74
N GLU A 137 13.86 7.88 -10.90
CA GLU A 137 14.16 6.46 -10.85
C GLU A 137 13.65 5.80 -9.56
N ARG A 138 13.38 4.50 -9.63
CA ARG A 138 13.11 3.64 -8.48
C ARG A 138 14.29 2.70 -8.30
N ARG A 139 15.04 2.84 -7.21
CA ARG A 139 16.05 1.84 -6.81
C ARG A 139 15.34 0.56 -6.38
N ILE A 140 15.76 -0.55 -6.96
CA ILE A 140 15.39 -1.92 -6.56
C ILE A 140 16.63 -2.53 -5.93
N ASP A 141 16.48 -3.05 -4.72
CA ASP A 141 17.49 -3.78 -3.98
C ASP A 141 17.04 -5.25 -3.93
N ALA A 142 17.48 -6.04 -4.92
CA ALA A 142 17.06 -7.43 -5.07
C ALA A 142 18.00 -8.38 -4.30
N PRO A 143 17.49 -9.23 -3.39
CA PRO A 143 18.31 -10.17 -2.64
C PRO A 143 18.90 -11.25 -3.56
N GLU A 144 20.15 -11.62 -3.32
CA GLU A 144 20.82 -12.73 -4.00
C GLU A 144 20.12 -14.09 -3.71
N PRO A 145 20.25 -15.10 -4.58
CA PRO A 145 19.46 -16.34 -4.52
C PRO A 145 19.39 -17.02 -3.15
N ALA A 146 20.51 -17.10 -2.41
CA ALA A 146 20.57 -17.71 -1.08
C ALA A 146 19.71 -16.95 -0.06
N LEU A 147 19.95 -15.64 0.09
CA LEU A 147 19.17 -14.76 0.95
C LEU A 147 17.68 -14.76 0.55
N LYS A 148 17.39 -14.70 -0.75
CA LYS A 148 16.03 -14.72 -1.31
C LYS A 148 15.29 -16.03 -0.98
N ALA A 149 15.99 -17.17 -0.99
CA ALA A 149 15.43 -18.46 -0.59
C ALA A 149 15.10 -18.49 0.91
N LEU A 150 16.00 -17.97 1.76
CA LEU A 150 15.78 -17.86 3.20
C LEU A 150 14.63 -16.90 3.54
N GLN A 151 14.58 -15.72 2.93
CA GLN A 151 13.48 -14.77 3.09
C GLN A 151 12.13 -15.36 2.65
N ARG A 152 12.09 -16.20 1.60
CA ARG A 152 10.89 -16.99 1.23
C ARG A 152 10.51 -18.05 2.26
N ARG A 153 11.45 -18.59 3.04
CA ARG A 153 11.15 -19.47 4.19
C ARG A 153 10.55 -18.65 5.34
N ILE A 154 11.17 -17.52 5.70
CA ILE A 154 10.69 -16.57 6.72
C ILE A 154 9.26 -16.12 6.40
N LEU A 155 9.00 -15.66 5.16
CA LEU A 155 7.67 -15.25 4.72
C LEU A 155 6.63 -16.35 4.91
N ARG A 156 6.90 -17.57 4.40
CA ARG A 156 5.92 -18.67 4.42
C ARG A 156 5.68 -19.25 5.81
N ARG A 157 6.75 -19.43 6.59
CA ARG A 157 6.69 -20.17 7.87
C ARG A 157 6.44 -19.27 9.09
N LEU A 158 6.86 -18.01 9.06
CA LEU A 158 6.73 -17.09 10.20
C LEU A 158 5.69 -15.99 9.94
N LEU A 159 5.82 -15.24 8.84
CA LEU A 159 5.04 -14.01 8.62
C LEU A 159 3.67 -14.23 7.96
N GLY A 160 3.50 -15.32 7.20
CA GLY A 160 2.33 -15.54 6.35
C GLY A 160 1.02 -15.68 7.13
N ARG A 161 1.07 -16.24 8.35
CA ARG A 161 -0.11 -16.51 9.21
C ARG A 161 -0.45 -15.41 10.20
N LEU A 162 0.45 -14.43 10.42
CA LEU A 162 0.18 -13.29 11.31
C LEU A 162 -0.95 -12.42 10.74
N LYS A 163 -1.63 -11.61 11.57
CA LYS A 163 -2.67 -10.68 11.09
C LYS A 163 -2.07 -9.27 10.95
N ALA A 164 -2.27 -8.66 9.79
CA ALA A 164 -2.07 -7.22 9.59
C ALA A 164 -3.37 -6.46 9.91
N HIS A 165 -3.32 -5.13 9.90
CA HIS A 165 -4.52 -4.30 10.09
C HIS A 165 -5.49 -4.46 8.90
N PRO A 166 -6.81 -4.59 9.10
CA PRO A 166 -7.77 -4.81 8.00
C PRO A 166 -7.78 -3.71 6.92
N ALA A 167 -7.49 -2.46 7.31
CA ALA A 167 -7.38 -1.35 6.37
C ALA A 167 -6.16 -1.44 5.43
N ALA A 168 -5.16 -2.26 5.76
CA ALA A 168 -3.98 -2.48 4.92
C ALA A 168 -4.28 -3.56 3.87
N THR A 169 -4.73 -3.15 2.68
CA THR A 169 -5.20 -4.06 1.63
C THR A 169 -4.11 -4.44 0.63
N GLY A 170 -3.08 -3.59 0.46
CA GLY A 170 -1.96 -3.86 -0.44
C GLY A 170 -1.11 -5.02 0.07
N PHE A 171 -0.71 -5.94 -0.81
CA PHE A 171 0.10 -7.15 -0.50
C PHE A 171 -0.56 -8.20 0.42
N GLU A 172 -1.81 -8.00 0.84
CA GLU A 172 -2.53 -8.99 1.64
C GLU A 172 -3.19 -10.07 0.78
N ARG A 173 -3.31 -11.27 1.35
CA ARG A 173 -4.03 -12.37 0.71
C ARG A 173 -5.51 -12.03 0.60
N CYS A 174 -6.16 -12.53 -0.45
CA CYS A 174 -7.56 -12.27 -0.80
C CYS A 174 -7.91 -10.80 -1.11
N HIS A 175 -6.95 -9.88 -1.03
CA HIS A 175 -7.13 -8.49 -1.44
C HIS A 175 -6.60 -8.26 -2.86
N SER A 176 -7.14 -7.25 -3.53
CA SER A 176 -6.73 -6.83 -4.87
C SER A 176 -6.85 -5.32 -5.01
N ILE A 177 -6.40 -4.78 -6.15
CA ILE A 177 -6.69 -3.39 -6.51
C ILE A 177 -8.20 -3.09 -6.56
N ALA A 178 -9.04 -4.09 -6.86
CA ALA A 178 -10.49 -3.92 -6.95
C ALA A 178 -11.18 -3.98 -5.58
N THR A 179 -10.78 -4.91 -4.69
CA THR A 179 -11.33 -4.94 -3.33
C THR A 179 -10.98 -3.67 -2.56
N ASN A 180 -9.77 -3.12 -2.75
CA ASN A 180 -9.41 -1.82 -2.21
C ASN A 180 -10.26 -0.67 -2.78
N ALA A 181 -10.51 -0.67 -4.10
CA ALA A 181 -11.29 0.37 -4.76
C ALA A 181 -12.80 0.32 -4.41
N LEU A 182 -13.33 -0.85 -4.08
CA LEU A 182 -14.74 -1.04 -3.70
C LEU A 182 -15.10 -0.21 -2.46
N CYS A 183 -14.22 -0.13 -1.46
CA CYS A 183 -14.41 0.65 -0.23
C CYS A 183 -14.70 2.14 -0.44
N HIS A 184 -14.31 2.70 -1.61
CA HIS A 184 -14.41 4.12 -1.92
C HIS A 184 -15.38 4.43 -3.08
N THR A 185 -16.22 3.45 -3.45
CA THR A 185 -17.19 3.58 -4.54
C THR A 185 -18.37 4.48 -4.14
N GLY A 186 -18.87 5.31 -5.06
CA GLY A 186 -20.08 6.13 -4.86
C GLY A 186 -19.90 7.38 -3.98
N GLN A 187 -18.66 7.71 -3.62
CA GLN A 187 -18.36 8.74 -2.61
C GLN A 187 -18.36 10.15 -3.22
N ALA A 188 -18.74 11.16 -2.44
CA ALA A 188 -18.75 12.55 -2.90
C ALA A 188 -17.33 13.06 -3.15
N VAL A 189 -16.37 12.65 -2.32
CA VAL A 189 -14.95 12.99 -2.43
C VAL A 189 -14.09 11.76 -2.15
N VAL A 190 -13.05 11.57 -2.96
CA VAL A 190 -11.94 10.62 -2.70
C VAL A 190 -10.66 11.43 -2.55
N LEU A 191 -10.03 11.35 -1.38
CA LEU A 191 -8.75 11.95 -1.04
C LEU A 191 -7.67 10.87 -1.12
N ARG A 192 -6.65 11.05 -1.97
CA ARG A 192 -5.47 10.17 -2.05
C ARG A 192 -4.20 10.91 -1.65
N MET A 193 -3.44 10.27 -0.77
CA MET A 193 -2.15 10.71 -0.21
C MET A 193 -1.12 9.60 -0.39
N ASP A 194 0.16 9.93 -0.43
CA ASP A 194 1.25 9.04 -0.87
C ASP A 194 2.40 9.15 0.14
N ILE A 195 2.84 8.02 0.72
CA ILE A 195 3.95 8.00 1.69
C ILE A 195 5.29 7.99 0.95
N ARG A 196 6.10 9.02 1.20
CA ARG A 196 7.43 9.15 0.62
C ARG A 196 8.33 7.98 1.01
N ASP A 197 8.87 7.33 -0.02
CA ASP A 197 9.90 6.29 0.08
C ASP A 197 9.54 5.18 1.10
N PHE A 198 8.26 4.81 1.17
CA PHE A 198 7.63 3.96 2.21
C PHE A 198 8.46 2.76 2.68
N PHE A 199 9.05 1.98 1.76
CA PHE A 199 9.86 0.81 2.11
C PHE A 199 11.18 1.20 2.82
N PRO A 200 12.08 2.02 2.23
CA PRO A 200 13.22 2.61 2.95
C PRO A 200 12.84 3.33 4.25
N SER A 201 11.73 4.07 4.28
CA SER A 201 11.22 4.77 5.47
C SER A 201 10.70 3.82 6.56
N THR A 202 10.38 2.57 6.23
CA THR A 202 10.04 1.52 7.21
C THR A 202 11.34 1.03 7.87
N ARG A 203 11.83 1.80 8.85
CA ARG A 203 13.15 1.64 9.48
C ARG A 203 13.32 0.29 10.18
N GLU A 204 14.55 -0.22 10.19
CA GLU A 204 14.89 -1.50 10.80
C GLU A 204 14.62 -1.56 12.31
N ALA A 205 14.76 -0.45 13.03
CA ALA A 205 14.40 -0.37 14.45
C ALA A 205 12.89 -0.57 14.73
N ARG A 206 12.02 -0.37 13.73
CA ARG A 206 10.58 -0.70 13.78
C ARG A 206 10.37 -2.20 13.54
N VAL A 207 11.11 -2.77 12.58
CA VAL A 207 11.12 -4.22 12.27
C VAL A 207 11.63 -5.05 13.46
N HIS A 208 12.73 -4.64 14.08
CA HIS A 208 13.31 -5.29 15.27
C HIS A 208 12.32 -5.31 16.45
N ARG A 209 11.76 -4.14 16.79
CA ARG A 209 10.75 -4.02 17.85
C ARG A 209 9.52 -4.89 17.56
N TYR A 210 9.11 -5.03 16.30
CA TYR A 210 8.03 -5.94 15.93
C TYR A 210 8.39 -7.42 16.17
N PHE A 211 9.60 -7.86 15.82
CA PHE A 211 10.03 -9.24 16.09
C PHE A 211 10.06 -9.56 17.59
N GLN A 212 10.58 -8.65 18.43
CA GLN A 212 10.52 -8.79 19.88
C GLN A 212 9.07 -8.87 20.38
N LYS A 213 8.19 -8.00 19.86
CA LYS A 213 6.77 -7.94 20.23
C LYS A 213 5.99 -9.22 19.91
N ILE A 214 6.36 -9.95 18.87
CA ILE A 214 5.75 -11.25 18.54
C ILE A 214 6.44 -12.45 19.23
N GLY A 215 7.32 -12.21 20.19
CA GLY A 215 7.87 -13.22 21.09
C GLY A 215 9.22 -13.82 20.70
N TRP A 216 10.02 -13.17 19.85
CA TRP A 216 11.43 -13.54 19.64
C TRP A 216 12.33 -12.87 20.69
N ASN A 217 13.38 -13.54 21.15
CA ASN A 217 14.37 -12.92 22.04
C ASN A 217 15.21 -11.87 21.30
N ARG A 218 16.13 -11.20 22.00
CA ARG A 218 17.01 -10.17 21.42
C ARG A 218 17.78 -10.68 20.19
N ASP A 219 18.43 -11.83 20.30
CA ASP A 219 19.35 -12.31 19.25
C ASP A 219 18.60 -12.82 18.02
N ALA A 220 17.51 -13.57 18.20
CA ALA A 220 16.65 -13.99 17.10
C ALA A 220 15.99 -12.78 16.40
N SER A 221 15.61 -11.74 17.15
CA SER A 221 15.09 -10.48 16.59
C SER A 221 16.14 -9.72 15.80
N GLY A 222 17.37 -9.65 16.30
CA GLY A 222 18.52 -9.07 15.61
C GLY A 222 18.81 -9.79 14.29
N LEU A 223 18.89 -11.12 14.33
CA LEU A 223 19.13 -11.98 13.16
C LEU A 223 17.99 -11.87 12.13
N LEU A 224 16.73 -11.93 12.55
CA LEU A 224 15.57 -11.74 11.67
C LEU A 224 15.56 -10.35 11.02
N THR A 225 15.92 -9.30 11.78
CA THR A 225 16.03 -7.93 11.25
C THR A 225 17.13 -7.87 10.20
N ARG A 226 18.35 -8.30 10.54
CA ARG A 226 19.53 -8.36 9.65
C ARG A 226 19.26 -9.09 8.34
N LEU A 227 18.45 -10.15 8.38
CA LEU A 227 18.04 -10.94 7.21
C LEU A 227 16.91 -10.31 6.39
N CYS A 228 16.14 -9.35 6.95
CA CYS A 228 14.97 -8.76 6.30
C CYS A 228 15.12 -7.28 5.93
N THR A 229 16.10 -6.57 6.49
CA THR A 229 16.38 -5.15 6.22
C THR A 229 17.65 -4.99 5.38
N TYR A 230 17.80 -3.81 4.79
CA TYR A 230 19.00 -3.40 4.08
C TYR A 230 19.09 -1.88 4.06
N ARG A 231 20.28 -1.32 4.32
CA ARG A 231 20.52 0.14 4.39
C ARG A 231 19.53 0.86 5.33
N GLY A 232 19.29 0.30 6.52
CA GLY A 232 18.48 0.93 7.57
C GLY A 232 16.96 0.75 7.48
N GLY A 233 16.43 0.09 6.45
CA GLY A 233 14.98 -0.08 6.25
C GLY A 233 14.61 -1.31 5.42
N LEU A 234 13.36 -1.41 4.98
CA LEU A 234 12.92 -2.52 4.12
C LEU A 234 13.37 -2.33 2.66
N PRO A 235 14.09 -3.29 2.05
CA PRO A 235 14.52 -3.20 0.67
C PRO A 235 13.36 -3.42 -0.31
N GLN A 236 13.33 -2.61 -1.38
CA GLN A 236 12.41 -2.78 -2.51
C GLN A 236 12.90 -3.93 -3.39
N GLY A 237 12.36 -5.13 -3.20
CA GLY A 237 12.72 -6.32 -3.97
C GLY A 237 12.85 -7.61 -3.16
N ALA A 238 12.98 -7.50 -1.82
CA ALA A 238 12.92 -8.66 -0.95
C ALA A 238 11.48 -9.17 -0.80
N PRO A 239 11.25 -10.51 -0.81
CA PRO A 239 9.92 -11.11 -0.67
C PRO A 239 9.29 -10.91 0.71
N THR A 240 10.07 -10.61 1.75
CA THR A 240 9.57 -10.32 3.11
C THR A 240 9.06 -8.89 3.26
N SER A 241 9.66 -7.90 2.58
CA SER A 241 9.33 -6.48 2.72
C SER A 241 7.83 -6.14 2.59
N PRO A 242 7.08 -6.63 1.57
CA PRO A 242 5.68 -6.26 1.38
C PRO A 242 4.77 -6.73 2.52
N ARG A 243 5.12 -7.86 3.15
CA ARG A 243 4.39 -8.40 4.30
C ARG A 243 4.81 -7.71 5.60
N LEU A 244 6.10 -7.49 5.80
CA LEU A 244 6.60 -6.78 6.98
C LEU A 244 6.05 -5.36 7.03
N SER A 245 6.02 -4.62 5.92
CA SER A 245 5.52 -3.23 5.91
C SER A 245 4.05 -3.09 6.31
N ASN A 246 3.23 -4.14 6.22
CA ASN A 246 1.89 -4.16 6.80
C ASN A 246 1.89 -4.55 8.28
N LEU A 247 2.61 -5.62 8.63
CA LEU A 247 2.66 -6.13 10.00
C LEU A 247 3.25 -5.12 11.00
N VAL A 248 4.28 -4.36 10.60
CA VAL A 248 4.92 -3.37 11.48
C VAL A 248 4.19 -2.02 11.57
N ASN A 249 3.20 -1.79 10.70
CA ASN A 249 2.46 -0.52 10.62
C ASN A 249 1.02 -0.62 11.14
N VAL A 250 0.69 -1.68 11.89
CA VAL A 250 -0.63 -1.83 12.54
C VAL A 250 -1.02 -0.59 13.35
N LEU A 251 -0.08 0.03 14.08
CA LEU A 251 -0.37 1.24 14.88
C LEU A 251 -0.67 2.48 14.01
N LEU A 252 0.09 2.67 12.93
CA LEU A 252 -0.17 3.72 11.94
C LEU A 252 -1.58 3.54 11.36
N ASP A 253 -1.93 2.34 10.92
CA ASP A 253 -3.25 2.05 10.35
C ASP A 253 -4.39 2.19 11.35
N THR A 254 -4.19 1.80 12.62
CA THR A 254 -5.18 2.00 13.70
C THR A 254 -5.44 3.48 13.95
N ARG A 255 -4.39 4.31 14.00
CA ARG A 255 -4.51 5.78 14.18
C ARG A 255 -5.23 6.44 13.00
N LEU A 256 -4.91 6.03 11.77
CA LEU A 256 -5.55 6.57 10.56
C LEU A 256 -7.00 6.08 10.38
N GLU A 257 -7.33 4.84 10.76
CA GLU A 257 -8.72 4.37 10.77
C GLU A 257 -9.55 5.07 11.86
N ALA A 258 -8.97 5.32 13.05
CA ALA A 258 -9.63 6.08 14.10
C ALA A 258 -9.93 7.53 13.67
N LEU A 259 -8.96 8.20 13.01
CA LEU A 259 -9.16 9.50 12.35
C LEU A 259 -10.28 9.44 11.31
N ALA A 260 -10.29 8.43 10.44
CA ALA A 260 -11.33 8.29 9.42
C ALA A 260 -12.73 8.18 10.05
N LYS A 261 -12.87 7.35 11.09
CA LYS A 261 -14.12 7.17 11.84
C LYS A 261 -14.59 8.48 12.50
N SER A 262 -13.69 9.25 13.12
CA SER A 262 -14.07 10.49 13.81
C SER A 262 -14.53 11.62 12.87
N ILE A 263 -14.13 11.60 11.59
CA ILE A 263 -14.51 12.58 10.56
C ILE A 263 -15.52 12.05 9.53
N GLY A 264 -16.11 10.87 9.76
CA GLY A 264 -17.12 10.29 8.87
C GLY A 264 -16.60 9.81 7.50
N ALA A 265 -15.33 9.40 7.43
CA ALA A 265 -14.67 8.88 6.23
C ALA A 265 -14.44 7.37 6.30
N ALA A 266 -14.39 6.73 5.13
CA ALA A 266 -13.79 5.41 4.98
C ALA A 266 -12.29 5.55 4.67
N TYR A 267 -11.46 4.62 5.17
CA TYR A 267 -10.00 4.63 4.99
C TYR A 267 -9.46 3.26 4.56
N THR A 268 -8.49 3.26 3.64
CA THR A 268 -7.62 2.12 3.35
C THR A 268 -6.19 2.56 3.04
N ARG A 269 -5.25 1.61 3.16
CA ARG A 269 -3.87 1.74 2.70
C ARG A 269 -3.52 0.62 1.72
N TYR A 270 -3.09 1.00 0.53
CA TYR A 270 -2.54 0.09 -0.47
C TYR A 270 -1.05 0.38 -0.66
N ALA A 271 -0.20 -0.34 0.08
CA ALA A 271 1.23 -0.07 0.18
C ALA A 271 1.53 1.36 0.69
N ASP A 272 2.03 2.23 -0.20
CA ASP A 272 2.34 3.65 -0.01
C ASP A 272 1.15 4.59 -0.28
N ASP A 273 0.13 4.16 -1.04
CA ASP A 273 -1.10 4.91 -1.31
C ASP A 273 -2.04 4.84 -0.08
N LEU A 274 -2.31 5.98 0.56
CA LEU A 274 -3.35 6.19 1.56
C LEU A 274 -4.60 6.76 0.88
N VAL A 275 -5.77 6.19 1.17
CA VAL A 275 -7.04 6.65 0.57
C VAL A 275 -8.06 6.90 1.67
N PHE A 276 -8.62 8.10 1.68
CA PHE A 276 -9.82 8.47 2.42
C PHE A 276 -10.95 8.76 1.45
N SER A 277 -12.20 8.48 1.84
CA SER A 277 -13.36 8.89 1.05
C SER A 277 -14.54 9.28 1.91
N PHE A 278 -15.27 10.29 1.44
CA PHE A 278 -16.31 10.98 2.19
C PHE A 278 -17.63 10.93 1.43
N ALA A 279 -18.73 10.66 2.14
CA ALA A 279 -20.08 10.67 1.58
C ALA A 279 -20.57 12.09 1.22
N LYS A 280 -19.89 13.13 1.70
CA LYS A 280 -20.16 14.55 1.45
C LYS A 280 -18.86 15.32 1.16
N ASP A 281 -18.94 16.41 0.40
CA ASP A 281 -17.81 17.33 0.15
C ASP A 281 -17.73 18.40 1.26
N GLU A 282 -17.34 17.98 2.45
CA GLU A 282 -17.18 18.85 3.62
C GLU A 282 -15.71 19.27 3.75
N ARG A 283 -15.41 20.55 3.41
CA ARG A 283 -14.03 21.08 3.40
C ARG A 283 -13.29 20.92 4.73
N VAL A 284 -13.99 21.07 5.86
CA VAL A 284 -13.43 20.92 7.21
C VAL A 284 -12.95 19.49 7.44
N SER A 285 -13.80 18.50 7.17
CA SER A 285 -13.50 17.07 7.31
C SER A 285 -12.33 16.64 6.39
N ILE A 286 -12.29 17.15 5.15
CA ILE A 286 -11.18 16.93 4.23
C ILE A 286 -9.89 17.55 4.75
N HIS A 287 -9.93 18.80 5.24
CA HIS A 287 -8.74 19.48 5.78
C HIS A 287 -8.19 18.77 7.03
N ALA A 288 -9.07 18.36 7.94
CA ALA A 288 -8.72 17.59 9.14
C ALA A 288 -8.04 16.26 8.78
N ALA A 289 -8.58 15.52 7.80
CA ALA A 289 -7.93 14.30 7.30
C ALA A 289 -6.48 14.55 6.85
N ILE A 290 -6.25 15.63 6.11
CA ILE A 290 -4.93 15.96 5.54
C ILE A 290 -3.93 16.31 6.64
N GLN A 291 -4.28 17.25 7.53
CA GLN A 291 -3.35 17.71 8.57
C GLN A 291 -3.09 16.62 9.60
N THR A 292 -4.13 15.95 10.10
CA THR A 292 -3.96 14.91 11.12
C THR A 292 -3.24 13.67 10.55
N THR A 293 -3.46 13.32 9.27
CA THR A 293 -2.65 12.27 8.61
C THR A 293 -1.18 12.67 8.50
N LYS A 294 -0.88 13.94 8.20
CA LYS A 294 0.51 14.43 8.17
C LYS A 294 1.18 14.26 9.54
N THR A 295 0.55 14.73 10.62
CA THR A 295 1.06 14.58 11.99
C THR A 295 1.25 13.11 12.38
N ILE A 296 0.24 12.25 12.12
CA ILE A 296 0.33 10.80 12.41
C ILE A 296 1.49 10.16 11.65
N LEU A 297 1.73 10.53 10.38
CA LEU A 297 2.87 10.01 9.62
C LEU A 297 4.21 10.48 10.19
N GLU A 298 4.33 11.76 10.56
CA GLU A 298 5.54 12.34 11.14
C GLU A 298 5.89 11.68 12.49
N ASP A 299 4.90 11.46 13.37
CA ASP A 299 5.05 10.71 14.63
C ASP A 299 5.52 9.26 14.39
N GLU A 300 5.01 8.63 13.33
CA GLU A 300 5.38 7.27 12.94
C GLU A 300 6.71 7.22 12.17
N GLY A 301 7.38 8.36 11.94
CA GLY A 301 8.68 8.45 11.27
C GLY A 301 8.62 8.37 9.74
N TYR A 302 7.43 8.60 9.16
CA TYR A 302 7.19 8.73 7.73
C TYR A 302 7.02 10.19 7.32
N ALA A 303 6.98 10.44 6.01
CA ALA A 303 6.67 11.76 5.45
C ALA A 303 5.74 11.61 4.24
N LEU A 304 4.92 12.63 3.97
CA LEU A 304 4.13 12.69 2.74
C LEU A 304 5.00 13.03 1.53
N HIS A 305 4.68 12.46 0.37
CA HIS A 305 5.38 12.71 -0.88
C HIS A 305 5.01 14.09 -1.43
N GLN A 306 5.91 15.07 -1.24
CA GLN A 306 5.68 16.47 -1.60
C GLN A 306 5.44 16.69 -3.12
N ASP A 307 6.23 16.06 -3.99
CA ASP A 307 6.08 16.23 -5.45
C ASP A 307 4.80 15.60 -6.03
N ARG A 308 4.24 14.60 -5.35
CA ARG A 308 2.96 14.00 -5.72
C ARG A 308 1.86 14.79 -5.06
N LYS A 309 1.39 15.83 -5.77
CA LYS A 309 0.23 16.63 -5.36
C LYS A 309 -0.87 15.73 -4.82
N LEU A 310 -1.17 15.94 -3.54
CA LEU A 310 -2.33 15.42 -2.83
C LEU A 310 -3.58 15.53 -3.72
N GLN A 311 -4.31 14.42 -3.86
CA GLN A 311 -5.39 14.32 -4.85
C GLN A 311 -6.74 14.32 -4.15
N ILE A 312 -7.42 15.47 -4.16
CA ILE A 312 -8.83 15.57 -3.81
C ILE A 312 -9.61 15.42 -5.11
N MET A 313 -10.39 14.35 -5.24
CA MET A 313 -11.19 14.06 -6.43
C MET A 313 -12.68 14.08 -6.07
N ARG A 314 -13.41 15.06 -6.58
CA ARG A 314 -14.85 15.23 -6.37
C ARG A 314 -15.67 14.35 -7.29
N ARG A 315 -16.94 14.12 -6.97
CA ARG A 315 -17.83 13.22 -7.73
C ARG A 315 -18.02 13.61 -9.20
N HIS A 316 -17.93 14.90 -9.54
CA HIS A 316 -17.98 15.38 -10.93
C HIS A 316 -16.65 15.19 -11.69
N GLU A 317 -15.55 14.94 -10.98
CA GLU A 317 -14.24 14.61 -11.54
C GLU A 317 -14.07 13.10 -11.64
N ARG A 318 -13.05 12.64 -12.37
CA ARG A 318 -12.73 11.20 -12.44
C ARG A 318 -12.01 10.75 -11.16
N GLN A 319 -12.77 10.23 -10.19
CA GLN A 319 -12.24 9.63 -8.97
C GLN A 319 -11.51 8.32 -9.27
N ARG A 320 -10.30 8.16 -8.72
CA ARG A 320 -9.48 6.97 -8.94
C ARG A 320 -8.83 6.44 -7.66
N VAL A 321 -8.92 5.12 -7.50
CA VAL A 321 -8.23 4.35 -6.45
C VAL A 321 -7.48 3.22 -7.14
N THR A 322 -6.22 2.96 -6.75
CA THR A 322 -5.39 1.85 -7.28
C THR A 322 -5.36 1.74 -8.81
N GLY A 323 -5.55 2.87 -9.52
CA GLY A 323 -5.61 2.96 -10.99
C GLY A 323 -7.00 2.77 -11.61
N LEU A 324 -7.97 2.26 -10.87
CA LEU A 324 -9.36 2.04 -11.27
C LEU A 324 -10.20 3.31 -11.05
N VAL A 325 -11.28 3.48 -11.81
CA VAL A 325 -12.30 4.53 -11.60
C VAL A 325 -13.33 4.02 -10.60
N VAL A 326 -13.80 4.88 -9.69
CA VAL A 326 -14.71 4.47 -8.58
C VAL A 326 -16.03 5.25 -8.46
N ASN A 327 -16.25 6.30 -9.27
CA ASN A 327 -17.42 7.20 -9.18
C ASN A 327 -18.76 6.46 -8.96
N ASP A 328 -19.10 5.51 -9.83
CA ASP A 328 -20.36 4.75 -9.80
C ASP A 328 -20.10 3.24 -9.99
N GLY A 329 -18.99 2.77 -9.41
CA GLY A 329 -18.53 1.38 -9.48
C GLY A 329 -17.08 1.26 -9.96
N VAL A 330 -16.39 0.23 -9.47
CA VAL A 330 -14.99 -0.05 -9.78
C VAL A 330 -14.83 -0.50 -11.23
N ARG A 331 -14.13 0.27 -12.06
CA ARG A 331 -13.95 -0.02 -13.50
C ARG A 331 -12.58 0.39 -14.01
N LEU A 332 -12.10 -0.27 -15.07
CA LEU A 332 -10.94 0.23 -15.83
C LEU A 332 -11.26 1.61 -16.48
N PRO A 333 -10.28 2.55 -16.52
CA PRO A 333 -10.45 3.86 -17.15
C PRO A 333 -10.96 3.78 -18.61
N ARG A 334 -11.70 4.80 -19.05
CA ARG A 334 -12.29 4.84 -20.40
C ARG A 334 -11.21 4.77 -21.49
N GLU A 335 -10.09 5.49 -21.31
CA GLU A 335 -8.93 5.39 -22.22
C GLU A 335 -8.41 3.95 -22.33
N THR A 336 -8.20 3.27 -21.20
CA THR A 336 -7.74 1.88 -21.14
C THR A 336 -8.70 0.94 -21.88
N ARG A 337 -10.00 1.00 -21.56
CA ARG A 337 -11.03 0.17 -22.23
C ARG A 337 -11.19 0.47 -23.72
N ARG A 338 -10.89 1.70 -24.17
CA ARG A 338 -10.81 2.04 -25.60
C ARG A 338 -9.57 1.45 -26.26
N ARG A 339 -8.39 1.58 -25.64
CA ARG A 339 -7.13 1.01 -26.15
C ARG A 339 -7.21 -0.51 -26.30
N LEU A 340 -7.75 -1.22 -25.31
CA LEU A 340 -7.85 -2.69 -25.36
C LEU A 340 -8.73 -3.16 -26.53
N ARG A 341 -9.91 -2.56 -26.73
CA ARG A 341 -10.77 -2.87 -27.88
C ARG A 341 -10.13 -2.53 -29.23
N ALA A 342 -9.30 -1.49 -29.30
CA ALA A 342 -8.54 -1.17 -30.51
C ALA A 342 -7.45 -2.23 -30.78
N VAL A 343 -6.72 -2.68 -29.75
CA VAL A 343 -5.73 -3.78 -29.84
C VAL A 343 -6.40 -5.07 -30.29
N GLU A 344 -7.50 -5.46 -29.65
CA GLU A 344 -8.33 -6.63 -29.98
C GLU A 344 -8.79 -6.60 -31.45
N HIS A 345 -9.34 -5.47 -31.91
CA HIS A 345 -9.72 -5.28 -33.30
C HIS A 345 -8.53 -5.37 -34.25
N HIS A 346 -7.37 -4.79 -33.91
CA HIS A 346 -6.17 -4.84 -34.74
C HIS A 346 -5.66 -6.27 -34.90
N LEU A 347 -5.49 -7.01 -33.80
CA LEU A 347 -5.07 -8.42 -33.81
C LEU A 347 -6.04 -9.28 -34.64
N ARG A 348 -7.35 -9.11 -34.48
CA ARG A 348 -8.38 -9.82 -35.25
C ARG A 348 -8.38 -9.49 -36.74
N THR A 349 -7.90 -8.31 -37.14
CA THR A 349 -7.86 -7.84 -38.53
C THR A 349 -6.48 -7.92 -39.17
N GLY A 350 -5.51 -8.57 -38.52
CA GLY A 350 -4.13 -8.67 -39.01
C GLY A 350 -3.37 -7.33 -39.03
N ARG A 351 -3.90 -6.28 -38.40
CA ARG A 351 -3.29 -4.94 -38.35
C ARG A 351 -2.26 -4.86 -37.22
N PRO A 352 -1.19 -4.05 -37.36
CA PRO A 352 -0.22 -3.82 -36.28
C PRO A 352 -0.89 -3.33 -34.98
N ALA A 353 -0.72 -4.08 -33.89
CA ALA A 353 -1.33 -3.80 -32.59
C ALA A 353 -0.32 -3.19 -31.60
N THR A 354 -0.80 -2.32 -30.69
CA THR A 354 0.05 -1.65 -29.68
C THR A 354 0.40 -2.52 -28.45
N LEU A 355 0.00 -3.79 -28.48
CA LEU A 355 0.25 -4.82 -27.46
C LEU A 355 0.29 -6.19 -28.17
N THR A 356 1.06 -7.13 -27.63
CA THR A 356 1.04 -8.53 -28.10
C THR A 356 -0.22 -9.27 -27.59
N ALA A 357 -0.54 -10.43 -28.18
CA ALA A 357 -1.66 -11.26 -27.72
C ALA A 357 -1.53 -11.66 -26.23
N ALA A 358 -0.32 -11.99 -25.78
CA ALA A 358 -0.06 -12.32 -24.36
C ALA A 358 -0.31 -11.11 -23.42
N GLN A 359 0.07 -9.91 -23.85
CA GLN A 359 -0.21 -8.68 -23.10
C GLN A 359 -1.71 -8.36 -23.06
N LEU A 360 -2.44 -8.57 -24.16
CA LEU A 360 -3.89 -8.43 -24.20
C LEU A 360 -4.57 -9.42 -23.24
N ALA A 361 -4.18 -10.69 -23.27
CA ALA A 361 -4.71 -11.71 -22.37
C ALA A 361 -4.47 -11.37 -20.87
N GLY A 362 -3.33 -10.77 -20.53
CA GLY A 362 -3.06 -10.25 -19.18
C GLY A 362 -4.04 -9.13 -18.76
N TRP A 363 -4.36 -8.22 -19.68
CA TRP A 363 -5.37 -7.18 -19.44
C TRP A 363 -6.80 -7.73 -19.35
N GLU A 364 -7.13 -8.76 -20.12
CA GLU A 364 -8.42 -9.45 -20.07
C GLU A 364 -8.60 -10.23 -18.77
N ALA A 365 -7.55 -10.93 -18.31
CA ALA A 365 -7.53 -11.57 -17.00
C ALA A 365 -7.73 -10.55 -15.85
N LEU A 366 -7.07 -9.38 -15.94
CA LEU A 366 -7.26 -8.29 -14.98
C LEU A 366 -8.69 -7.74 -14.99
N ARG A 367 -9.26 -7.49 -16.19
CA ARG A 367 -10.65 -7.05 -16.34
C ARG A 367 -11.61 -8.09 -15.75
N SER A 368 -11.44 -9.36 -16.10
CA SER A 368 -12.25 -10.48 -15.63
C SER A 368 -12.18 -10.65 -14.10
N MET A 369 -11.02 -10.41 -13.48
CA MET A 369 -10.87 -10.36 -12.03
C MET A 369 -11.65 -9.20 -11.40
N ILE A 370 -11.56 -7.99 -11.98
CA ILE A 370 -12.31 -6.81 -11.51
C ILE A 370 -13.81 -7.08 -11.60
N ASP A 371 -14.30 -7.51 -12.76
CA ASP A 371 -15.72 -7.75 -13.01
C ASP A 371 -16.27 -8.80 -12.01
N ARG A 372 -15.60 -9.97 -11.85
CA ARG A 372 -15.97 -10.98 -10.83
C ARG A 372 -16.04 -10.44 -9.40
N GLN A 373 -15.08 -9.62 -8.98
CA GLN A 373 -15.03 -9.11 -7.60
C GLN A 373 -16.06 -8.02 -7.35
N VAL A 374 -16.39 -7.22 -8.37
CA VAL A 374 -17.49 -6.24 -8.32
C VAL A 374 -18.85 -6.94 -8.24
N ASP A 375 -19.05 -8.00 -9.02
CA ASP A 375 -20.33 -8.72 -9.04
C ASP A 375 -20.53 -9.57 -7.77
N ALA A 376 -19.47 -10.17 -7.22
CA ALA A 376 -19.52 -10.82 -5.90
C ALA A 376 -19.91 -9.83 -4.78
N ALA A 377 -19.35 -8.61 -4.80
CA ALA A 377 -19.69 -7.56 -3.84
C ALA A 377 -21.14 -7.03 -3.98
N ARG A 378 -21.76 -7.19 -5.15
CA ARG A 378 -23.18 -6.89 -5.37
C ARG A 378 -24.10 -8.03 -4.94
N GLY A 379 -23.76 -9.27 -5.31
CA GLY A 379 -24.56 -10.46 -5.00
C GLY A 379 -24.64 -10.77 -3.50
N GLY A 380 -23.55 -10.52 -2.75
CA GLY A 380 -23.52 -10.70 -1.30
C GLY A 380 -24.47 -9.79 -0.50
N GLY A 381 -25.05 -8.76 -1.13
CA GLY A 381 -25.99 -7.84 -0.49
C GLY A 381 -27.47 -8.23 -0.60
N GLY A 382 -27.81 -9.37 -1.21
CA GLY A 382 -29.20 -9.77 -1.52
C GLY A 382 -29.74 -11.02 -0.82
N ALA A 383 -28.92 -11.75 -0.06
CA ALA A 383 -29.32 -13.02 0.57
C ALA A 383 -29.79 -12.82 2.03
N GLY A 384 -30.86 -12.04 2.23
CA GLY A 384 -31.28 -11.63 3.57
C GLY A 384 -32.72 -11.13 3.76
N GLU A 385 -33.61 -11.35 2.79
CA GLU A 385 -35.05 -11.06 2.92
C GLU A 385 -35.83 -12.02 1.99
N GLY A 386 -36.74 -12.82 2.56
CA GLY A 386 -37.67 -13.66 1.78
C GLY A 386 -37.68 -15.15 2.07
N ARG A 387 -38.31 -15.54 3.19
CA ARG A 387 -39.28 -16.66 3.32
C ARG A 387 -39.72 -16.80 4.78
N GLY A 388 -40.71 -16.00 5.13
CA GLY A 388 -41.60 -16.20 6.27
C GLY A 388 -43.01 -15.91 5.79
N VAL A 389 -43.76 -16.97 5.50
CA VAL A 389 -45.21 -17.01 5.27
C VAL A 389 -45.73 -18.09 6.21
#